data_AF-G2DH44-F1
#
_entry.id   AF-G2DH44-F1
#
_cell.length_a   1.000
_cell.length_b   1.000
_cell.length_c   1.000
_cell.angle_alpha   90.00
_cell.angle_beta   90.00
_cell.angle_gamma   90.00
#
_symmetry.space_group_name_H-M   'P 1'
#
loop_
_entity.id
_entity.type
_entity.pdbx_description
1 polymer ?
#
loop_
_entity_poly.entity_id
_entity_poly.type
_entity_poly.pdbx_seq_one_letter_code
_entity_poly.pdbx_strand_id
1 'polypeptide(L)' 'MTSNTMSKITQADIDAMPIDTKLALVEAIWDSIATSPEAVPVPQWHKDILDRRLADENAETDSWENVKKRLGKQ' A
#
# COMPACT_ATOMS: atom_id res chain seq x y z
N MET A 1 -28.25 5.06 19.52
CA MET A 1 -27.00 4.66 18.83
C MET A 1 -27.37 4.33 17.40
N THR A 2 -27.16 5.25 16.46
CA THR A 2 -27.47 5.02 15.05
C THR A 2 -26.35 4.16 14.45
N SER A 3 -26.62 2.88 14.24
CA SER A 3 -25.77 2.00 13.45
C SER A 3 -25.73 2.53 12.02
N ASN A 4 -24.62 3.11 11.61
CA ASN A 4 -24.39 3.49 10.23
C ASN A 4 -23.91 2.24 9.48
N THR A 5 -24.83 1.51 8.86
CA THR A 5 -24.47 0.42 7.95
C THR A 5 -23.81 1.05 6.73
N MET A 6 -22.49 0.95 6.60
CA MET A 6 -21.82 1.31 5.33
C MET A 6 -22.40 0.41 4.23
N SER A 7 -23.08 1.01 3.26
CA SER A 7 -23.46 0.31 2.02
C SER A 7 -22.20 -0.23 1.35
N LYS A 8 -22.22 -1.51 0.97
CA LYS A 8 -21.14 -2.12 0.19
C LYS A 8 -21.12 -1.49 -1.20
N ILE A 9 -19.97 -0.94 -1.58
CA ILE A 9 -19.70 -0.56 -2.96
C ILE A 9 -19.63 -1.85 -3.79
N THR A 10 -20.40 -1.93 -4.87
CA THR A 10 -20.39 -3.07 -5.79
C THR A 10 -19.45 -2.83 -6.97
N GLN A 11 -19.10 -3.89 -7.70
CA GLN A 11 -18.30 -3.74 -8.92
C GLN A 11 -19.03 -2.89 -9.97
N ALA A 12 -20.36 -3.00 -10.07
CA ALA A 12 -21.16 -2.19 -10.99
C ALA A 12 -21.10 -0.70 -10.63
N ASP A 13 -21.11 -0.36 -9.33
CA ASP A 13 -20.95 1.02 -8.87
C ASP A 13 -19.58 1.57 -9.27
N ILE A 14 -18.52 0.77 -9.09
CA ILE A 14 -17.17 1.14 -9.50
C ILE A 14 -17.14 1.35 -11.02
N ASP A 15 -17.62 0.39 -11.81
CA ASP A 15 -17.53 0.43 -13.27
C ASP A 15 -18.21 1.68 -13.85
N ALA A 16 -19.33 2.11 -13.27
CA ALA A 16 -20.07 3.31 -13.66
C ALA A 16 -19.36 4.63 -13.33
N MET A 17 -18.35 4.64 -12.46
CA MET A 17 -17.63 5.87 -12.09
C MET A 17 -16.77 6.40 -13.25
N PRO A 18 -16.74 7.73 -13.45
CA PRO A 18 -15.69 8.40 -14.21
C PRO A 18 -14.29 8.06 -13.69
N ILE A 19 -13.30 8.04 -14.57
CA ILE A 19 -11.94 7.58 -14.22
C ILE A 19 -11.26 8.45 -13.16
N ASP A 20 -11.48 9.76 -13.20
CA ASP A 20 -11.04 10.73 -12.19
C ASP A 20 -11.65 10.42 -10.81
N THR A 21 -12.93 10.07 -10.77
CA THR A 21 -13.59 9.66 -9.51
C THR A 21 -13.03 8.33 -9.00
N LYS A 22 -12.78 7.35 -9.88
CA LYS A 22 -12.13 6.09 -9.51
C LYS A 22 -10.76 6.31 -8.90
N LEU A 23 -9.95 7.16 -9.52
CA LEU A 23 -8.60 7.48 -9.04
C LEU A 23 -8.64 8.17 -7.68
N ALA A 24 -9.50 9.18 -7.49
CA ALA A 24 -9.67 9.85 -6.21
C ALA A 24 -10.14 8.88 -5.10
N LEU A 25 -11.02 7.93 -5.43
CA LEU A 25 -11.45 6.89 -4.49
C LEU A 25 -10.30 5.95 -4.11
N VAL A 26 -9.48 5.52 -5.07
CA VAL A 26 -8.30 4.69 -4.81
C VAL A 26 -7.33 5.41 -3.89
N GLU A 27 -7.05 6.68 -4.14
CA GLU A 27 -6.17 7.52 -3.29
C GLU A 27 -6.72 7.64 -1.87
N ALA A 28 -7.99 8.00 -1.71
CA ALA A 28 -8.61 8.15 -0.39
C ALA A 28 -8.62 6.83 0.41
N ILE A 29 -8.87 5.69 -0.26
CA ILE A 29 -8.77 4.37 0.36
C ILE A 29 -7.33 4.10 0.80
N TRP A 30 -6.36 4.40 -0.05
CA TRP A 30 -4.95 4.16 0.24
C TRP A 30 -4.47 5.00 1.44
N ASP A 31 -4.82 6.29 1.48
CA ASP A 31 -4.53 7.17 2.62
C ASP A 31 -5.15 6.65 3.91
N SER A 32 -6.41 6.20 3.86
CA SER A 32 -7.08 5.61 5.02
C SER A 32 -6.36 4.36 5.52
N ILE A 33 -5.94 3.44 4.64
CA ILE A 33 -5.21 2.22 5.02
C ILE A 33 -3.84 2.60 5.63
N ALA A 34 -3.17 3.59 5.04
CA ALA A 34 -1.85 4.04 5.51
C ALA A 34 -1.86 4.61 6.93
N THR A 35 -3.03 4.98 7.48
CA THR A 35 -3.16 5.40 8.89
C THR A 35 -3.02 4.28 9.91
N SER A 36 -3.17 3.01 9.49
CA SER A 36 -3.07 1.83 10.36
C SER A 36 -2.26 0.73 9.67
N PRO A 37 -0.96 0.96 9.40
CA PRO A 37 -0.12 0.03 8.64
C PRO A 37 -0.03 -1.37 9.29
N GLU A 38 -0.15 -1.45 10.62
CA GLU A 38 -0.16 -2.70 11.38
C GLU A 38 -1.37 -3.60 11.09
N ALA A 39 -2.48 -3.03 10.58
CA ALA A 39 -3.66 -3.79 10.19
C ALA A 39 -3.46 -4.56 8.88
N VAL A 40 -2.40 -4.26 8.12
CA VAL A 40 -2.02 -4.97 6.90
C VAL A 40 -0.98 -6.04 7.23
N PRO A 41 -1.36 -7.32 7.35
CA PRO A 41 -0.41 -8.36 7.69
C PRO A 41 0.62 -8.51 6.57
N VAL A 42 1.90 -8.59 6.95
CA VAL A 42 2.98 -8.94 6.01
C VAL A 42 3.09 -10.46 5.95
N PRO A 43 2.71 -11.11 4.83
CA PRO A 43 2.78 -12.56 4.70
C PRO A 43 4.23 -13.05 4.86
N GLN A 44 4.40 -14.25 5.41
CA GLN A 44 5.73 -14.81 5.66
C GLN A 44 6.58 -14.89 4.38
N TRP A 45 5.97 -15.25 3.25
CA TRP A 45 6.68 -15.34 1.97
C TRP A 45 7.27 -13.99 1.49
N HIS A 46 6.70 -12.84 1.89
CA HIS A 46 7.33 -11.54 1.62
C HIS A 46 8.67 -11.43 2.36
N LYS A 47 8.71 -11.84 3.63
CA LYS A 47 9.92 -11.82 4.46
C LYS A 47 10.96 -12.79 3.93
N ASP A 48 10.54 -13.99 3.55
CA ASP A 48 11.44 -15.00 3.00
C ASP A 48 12.15 -14.52 1.72
N ILE A 49 11.47 -13.74 0.88
CA ILE A 49 12.09 -13.10 -0.29
C ILE A 49 13.12 -12.06 0.12
N LEU A 50 12.83 -11.23 1.14
CA LEU A 50 13.77 -10.24 1.65
C LEU A 50 15.00 -10.91 2.23
N ASP A 51 14.82 -11.96 3.04
CA ASP A 51 15.92 -12.73 3.62
C ASP A 51 16.78 -13.40 2.55
N ARG A 52 16.14 -14.01 1.53
CA ARG A 52 16.84 -14.58 0.38
C ARG A 52 17.67 -13.55 -0.37
N ARG A 53 17.14 -12.35 -0.59
CA ARG A 53 17.84 -11.28 -1.31
C ARG A 53 18.96 -10.67 -0.48
N LEU A 54 18.80 -10.62 0.84
CA LEU A 54 19.81 -10.13 1.76
C LEU A 54 20.98 -11.11 1.92
N ALA A 55 20.73 -12.41 1.75
CA ALA A 55 21.76 -13.46 1.81
C ALA A 55 22.62 -13.56 0.54
N ASP A 56 22.29 -12.84 -0.54
CA ASP A 56 23.11 -12.79 -1.75
C ASP A 56 24.34 -11.90 -1.50
N GLU A 57 25.54 -12.48 -1.57
CA GLU A 57 26.82 -11.78 -1.36
C GLU A 57 27.07 -10.65 -2.38
N ASN A 58 26.38 -10.67 -3.52
CA ASN A 58 26.45 -9.65 -4.55
C ASN A 58 25.30 -8.64 -4.46
N ALA A 59 24.44 -8.73 -3.44
CA ALA A 59 23.34 -7.80 -3.29
C ALA A 59 23.85 -6.38 -3.03
N GLU A 60 23.48 -5.46 -3.92
CA GLU A 60 23.57 -4.04 -3.62
C GLU A 60 22.52 -3.69 -2.57
N THR A 61 22.98 -3.44 -1.34
CA THR A 61 22.14 -3.00 -0.23
C THR A 61 22.48 -1.57 0.12
N ASP A 62 21.48 -0.83 0.59
CA ASP A 62 21.66 0.54 1.03
C ASP A 62 20.77 0.79 2.25
N SER A 63 21.18 1.73 3.10
CA SER A 63 20.37 2.10 4.26
C SER A 63 19.07 2.76 3.81
N TRP A 64 17.98 2.55 4.56
CA TRP A 64 16.71 3.21 4.27
C TRP A 64 16.83 4.74 4.27
N GLU A 65 17.74 5.29 5.09
CA GLU A 65 18.05 6.71 5.10
C GLU A 65 18.67 7.20 3.78
N ASN A 66 19.64 6.47 3.22
CA ASN A 66 20.25 6.80 1.94
C ASN A 66 19.27 6.65 0.77
N VAL A 67 18.43 5.60 0.79
CA VAL A 67 17.35 5.43 -0.19
C VAL A 67 16.40 6.63 -0.13
N LYS A 68 15.94 7.03 1.06
CA LYS A 68 15.10 8.23 1.25
C LYS A 68 15.77 9.51 0.73
N LYS A 69 17.05 9.71 1.02
CA LYS A 69 17.82 10.88 0.52
C LYS A 69 17.89 10.92 -1.01
N ARG A 70 17.92 9.76 -1.67
CA ARG A 70 17.93 9.64 -3.12
C ARG A 70 16.54 9.91 -3.74
N LEU A 71 15.48 9.39 -3.13
CA LEU A 71 14.10 9.54 -3.62
C LEU A 71 13.49 10.91 -3.33
N GLY A 72 13.80 11.54 -2.19
CA GLY A 72 13.28 12.86 -1.81
C GLY A 72 13.88 14.05 -2.57
N LYS A 73 14.61 13.81 -3.67
CA LYS A 73 15.20 14.82 -4.55
C LYS A 73 14.50 14.94 -5.91
N GLN A 74 13.33 14.32 -6.07
CA GLN A 74 12.47 14.48 -7.26
C GLN A 74 11.34 15.46 -7.00
#